data_AF-A0A4R7T9G5-F1
#
_entry.id   AF-A0A4R7T9G5-F1
#
_cell.length_a   1.000
_cell.length_b   1.000
_cell.length_c   1.000
_cell.angle_alpha   90.00
_cell.angle_beta   90.00
_cell.angle_gamma   90.00
#
_symmetry.space_group_name_H-M   'P 1'
#
loop_
_entity.id
_entity.type
_entity.pdbx_description
1 polymer ?
#
loop_
_entity_poly.entity_id
_entity_poly.type
_entity_poly.pdbx_seq_one_letter_code
_entity_poly.pdbx_strand_id
1 'polypeptide(L)'
;MNYDEFNTEYTRVLDKIKSGTCSWSELSAHVTRLRKATAGLTKPVERNQVDSDLAALGQMVDLSRRTNDREDVWTITSEAVRRASSGEGTVADRIGRIEASINEITHLANRNPDEREALMQSTSTLRILHSSLQSSLRAEQAEAAAAVR
;
A
#
# COMPACT_ATOMS: atom_id res chain seq x y z
N MET A 1 -3.95 3.77 34.84
CA MET A 1 -3.00 4.73 34.28
C MET A 1 -3.42 6.11 34.74
N ASN A 2 -2.50 6.90 35.30
CA ASN A 2 -2.72 8.33 35.56
C ASN A 2 -2.28 9.16 34.34
N TYR A 3 -2.51 10.47 34.36
CA TYR A 3 -2.18 11.34 33.23
C TYR A 3 -0.67 11.41 32.91
N ASP A 4 0.20 11.38 33.92
CA ASP A 4 1.66 11.46 33.71
C ASP A 4 2.21 10.18 33.05
N GLU A 5 1.67 9.02 33.45
CA GLU A 5 1.93 7.73 32.80
C GLU A 5 1.44 7.73 31.35
N PHE A 6 0.26 8.30 31.10
CA PHE A 6 -0.27 8.47 29.73
C PHE A 6 0.66 9.35 28.89
N ASN A 7 1.06 10.51 29.40
CA ASN A 7 1.91 11.46 28.69
C ASN A 7 3.29 10.85 28.34
N THR A 8 3.82 10.02 29.23
CA THR A 8 5.06 9.26 28.99
C THR A 8 4.89 8.30 27.82
N GLU A 9 3.84 7.48 27.83
CA GLU A 9 3.56 6.53 26.75
C GLU A 9 3.18 7.22 25.43
N TYR A 10 2.45 8.33 25.50
CA TYR A 10 2.15 9.21 24.36
C TYR A 10 3.44 9.72 23.70
N THR A 11 4.37 10.23 24.50
CA THR A 11 5.66 10.73 23.99
C THR A 11 6.49 9.61 23.34
N ARG A 12 6.48 8.40 23.92
CA ARG A 12 7.14 7.23 23.30
C ARG A 12 6.54 6.86 21.95
N VAL A 13 5.21 6.91 21.81
CA VAL A 13 4.55 6.63 20.52
C VAL A 13 4.87 7.74 19.52
N LEU A 14 4.87 9.01 19.94
CA LEU A 14 5.30 10.12 19.09
C LEU A 14 6.74 9.95 18.58
N ASP A 15 7.68 9.57 19.44
CA ASP A 15 9.06 9.35 19.04
C ASP A 15 9.19 8.21 18.04
N LYS A 16 8.43 7.11 18.21
CA LYS A 16 8.35 6.01 17.24
C LYS A 16 7.78 6.44 15.89
N ILE A 17 6.80 7.35 15.89
CA ILE A 17 6.24 7.92 14.65
C ILE A 17 7.31 8.80 13.97
N LYS A 18 7.99 9.66 14.73
CA LYS A 18 9.03 10.57 14.21
C LYS A 18 10.28 9.85 13.72
N SER A 19 10.68 8.76 14.39
CA SER A 19 11.85 7.96 13.98
C SER A 19 11.57 7.12 12.73
N GLY A 20 10.30 6.86 12.40
CA GLY A 20 9.91 6.02 11.28
C GLY A 20 10.30 4.53 11.43
N THR A 21 10.70 4.11 12.64
CA THR A 21 11.21 2.75 12.89
C THR A 21 10.13 1.72 13.22
N CYS A 22 8.86 2.15 13.32
CA CYS A 22 7.72 1.25 13.54
C CYS A 22 6.81 1.24 12.32
N SER A 23 6.31 0.04 12.00
CA SER A 23 5.25 -0.13 11.01
C SER A 23 3.95 0.51 11.47
N TRP A 24 3.07 0.86 10.52
CA TRP A 24 1.74 1.36 10.83
C TRP A 24 0.94 0.42 11.74
N SER A 25 1.01 -0.89 11.51
CA SER A 25 0.30 -1.90 12.31
C SER A 25 0.73 -1.89 13.77
N GLU A 26 2.04 -1.72 14.03
CA GLU A 26 2.57 -1.62 15.39
C GLU A 26 2.11 -0.32 16.07
N LEU A 27 2.14 0.80 15.34
CA LEU A 27 1.67 2.10 15.83
C LEU A 27 0.18 2.06 16.18
N SER A 28 -0.66 1.48 15.33
CA SER A 28 -2.09 1.29 15.58
C SER A 28 -2.36 0.43 16.82
N ALA A 29 -1.57 -0.64 17.02
CA ALA A 29 -1.65 -1.47 18.22
C ALA A 29 -1.23 -0.72 19.50
N HIS A 30 -0.27 0.21 19.41
CA HIS A 30 0.12 1.07 20.53
C HIS A 30 -0.99 2.06 20.91
N VAL A 31 -1.58 2.75 19.93
CA VAL A 31 -2.71 3.68 20.17
C VAL A 31 -3.91 2.96 20.78
N THR A 32 -4.23 1.76 20.31
CA THR A 32 -5.31 0.93 20.87
C THR A 32 -5.05 0.55 22.33
N ARG A 33 -3.81 0.20 22.67
CA ARG A 33 -3.41 -0.11 24.05
C ARG A 33 -3.51 1.11 24.96
N LEU A 34 -3.04 2.27 24.50
CA LEU A 34 -3.18 3.55 25.20
C LEU A 34 -4.65 3.87 25.50
N ARG A 35 -5.53 3.78 24.50
CA ARG A 35 -6.97 4.02 24.67
C ARG A 35 -7.60 3.10 25.71
N LYS A 36 -7.21 1.81 25.75
CA LYS A 36 -7.70 0.88 26.78
C LYS A 36 -7.16 1.23 28.16
N ALA A 37 -5.90 1.63 28.27
CA ALA A 37 -5.25 1.94 29.55
C ALA A 37 -5.82 3.20 30.21
N THR A 38 -6.34 4.15 29.42
CA THR A 38 -6.92 5.40 29.91
C THR A 38 -8.42 5.36 30.17
N ALA A 39 -9.11 4.27 29.83
CA ALA A 39 -10.56 4.13 30.05
C ALA A 39 -11.00 4.29 31.52
N GLY A 40 -10.09 4.06 32.46
CA GLY A 40 -10.31 4.24 33.91
C GLY A 40 -10.16 5.68 34.42
N LEU A 41 -9.79 6.66 33.59
CA LEU A 41 -9.64 8.05 34.00
C LEU A 41 -11.02 8.71 34.18
N THR A 42 -11.31 9.12 35.41
CA THR A 42 -12.63 9.64 35.81
C THR A 42 -12.69 11.17 35.89
N LYS A 43 -11.53 11.84 36.04
CA LYS A 43 -11.45 13.30 36.14
C LYS A 43 -11.74 13.96 34.78
N PRO A 44 -12.72 14.88 34.68
CA PRO A 44 -13.15 15.47 33.40
C PRO A 44 -12.02 16.18 32.64
N VAL A 45 -11.18 16.94 33.32
CA VAL A 45 -10.06 17.68 32.70
C VAL A 45 -9.05 16.72 32.08
N GLU A 46 -8.66 15.68 32.82
CA GLU A 46 -7.71 14.67 32.35
C GLU A 46 -8.28 13.86 31.18
N ARG A 47 -9.58 13.55 31.21
CA ARG A 47 -10.26 12.83 30.12
C ARG A 47 -10.27 13.62 28.82
N ASN A 48 -10.66 14.89 28.87
CA ASN A 48 -10.70 15.75 27.68
C ASN A 48 -9.32 15.89 27.02
N GLN A 49 -8.27 16.00 27.84
CA GLN A 49 -6.91 16.10 27.34
C GLN A 49 -6.46 14.78 26.70
N VAL A 50 -6.69 13.64 27.36
CA VAL A 50 -6.40 12.31 26.80
C VAL A 50 -7.12 12.06 25.49
N ASP A 51 -8.40 12.44 25.38
CA ASP A 51 -9.18 12.25 24.16
C ASP A 51 -8.62 13.09 23.00
N SER A 52 -8.22 14.33 23.27
CA SER A 52 -7.55 15.20 22.30
C SER A 52 -6.22 14.61 21.82
N ASP A 53 -5.39 14.14 22.75
CA ASP A 53 -4.07 13.59 22.45
C ASP A 53 -4.19 12.25 21.69
N LEU A 54 -5.14 11.39 22.05
CA LEU A 54 -5.44 10.16 21.32
C LEU A 54 -5.95 10.44 19.90
N ALA A 55 -6.73 11.51 19.72
CA ALA A 55 -7.18 11.94 18.40
C ALA A 55 -6.01 12.42 17.54
N ALA A 56 -5.09 13.21 18.10
CA ALA A 56 -3.88 13.65 17.42
C ALA A 56 -2.99 12.48 17.01
N LEU A 57 -2.75 11.52 17.92
CA LEU A 57 -2.02 10.28 17.59
C LEU A 57 -2.71 9.49 16.47
N GLY A 58 -4.05 9.37 16.52
CA GLY A 58 -4.81 8.71 15.48
C GLY A 58 -4.58 9.33 14.10
N GLN A 59 -4.60 10.66 14.01
CA GLN A 59 -4.32 11.37 12.75
C GLN A 59 -2.89 11.15 12.26
N MET A 60 -1.90 11.16 13.16
CA MET A 60 -0.50 10.92 12.81
C MET A 60 -0.25 9.48 12.36
N VAL A 61 -0.91 8.50 12.98
CA VAL A 61 -0.86 7.09 12.56
C VAL A 61 -1.54 6.92 11.21
N ASP A 62 -2.66 7.58 10.94
CA ASP A 62 -3.30 7.56 9.62
C ASP A 62 -2.45 8.23 8.55
N LEU A 63 -1.74 9.31 8.89
CA LEU A 63 -0.77 9.92 7.98
C LEU A 63 0.38 8.95 7.70
N SER A 64 0.93 8.32 8.75
CA SER A 64 1.96 7.27 8.61
C SER A 64 1.46 6.09 7.79
N ARG A 65 0.19 5.69 7.88
CA ARG A 65 -0.39 4.66 7.00
C ARG A 65 -0.31 5.05 5.52
N ARG A 66 -0.48 6.35 5.22
CA ARG A 66 -0.48 6.88 3.85
C ARG A 66 0.92 7.11 3.31
N THR A 67 1.90 7.38 4.19
CA THR A 67 3.28 7.76 3.80
C THR A 67 4.33 6.69 4.08
N ASN A 68 4.07 5.76 5.00
CA ASN A 68 4.98 4.71 5.44
C ASN A 68 4.72 3.36 4.75
N ASP A 69 3.92 3.35 3.69
CA ASP A 69 3.99 2.34 2.62
C ASP A 69 5.29 2.50 1.81
N ARG A 70 6.43 2.62 2.51
CA ARG A 70 7.74 2.28 1.99
C ARG A 70 7.89 0.75 1.96
N GLU A 71 6.90 0.05 1.42
CA GLU A 71 7.31 -1.07 0.59
C GLU A 71 8.14 -0.44 -0.51
N ASP A 72 9.40 -0.84 -0.61
CA ASP A 72 10.35 -0.26 -1.54
C ASP A 72 9.70 -0.24 -2.93
N VAL A 73 9.37 0.96 -3.41
CA VAL A 73 8.64 1.20 -4.65
C VAL A 73 9.33 0.46 -5.80
N TRP A 74 10.65 0.40 -5.73
CA TRP A 74 11.48 -0.37 -6.64
C TRP A 74 11.24 -1.88 -6.55
N THR A 75 11.15 -2.44 -5.34
CA THR A 75 10.88 -3.86 -5.10
C THR A 75 9.50 -4.26 -5.62
N ILE A 76 8.44 -3.52 -5.25
CA ILE A 76 7.08 -3.82 -5.74
C ILE A 76 7.02 -3.75 -7.27
N THR A 77 7.60 -2.69 -7.85
CA THR A 77 7.57 -2.51 -9.31
C THR A 77 8.36 -3.60 -10.02
N SER A 78 9.53 -3.96 -9.50
CA SER A 78 10.36 -5.04 -10.05
C SER A 78 9.65 -6.39 -9.99
N GLU A 79 8.98 -6.70 -8.89
CA GLU A 79 8.19 -7.93 -8.77
C GLU A 79 6.98 -7.96 -9.70
N ALA A 80 6.24 -6.85 -9.80
CA ALA A 80 5.11 -6.71 -10.71
C ALA A 80 5.54 -6.89 -12.18
N VAL A 81 6.67 -6.30 -12.57
CA VAL A 81 7.27 -6.46 -13.91
C VAL A 81 7.73 -7.90 -14.15
N ARG A 82 8.39 -8.53 -13.17
CA ARG A 82 8.82 -9.94 -13.26
C ARG A 82 7.63 -10.87 -13.44
N ARG A 83 6.55 -10.66 -12.68
CA ARG A 83 5.32 -11.45 -12.75
C ARG A 83 4.62 -11.29 -14.10
N ALA A 84 4.55 -10.07 -14.62
CA ALA A 84 3.97 -9.76 -15.92
C ALA A 84 4.78 -10.37 -17.08
N SER A 85 6.10 -10.42 -16.94
CA SER A 85 7.01 -10.98 -17.95
C SER A 85 7.06 -12.51 -17.96
N SER A 86 6.45 -13.20 -16.97
CA SER A 86 6.44 -14.66 -16.93
C SER A 86 5.72 -15.26 -18.14
N GLY A 87 6.36 -16.23 -18.78
CA GLY A 87 5.83 -17.00 -19.90
C GLY A 87 4.91 -18.16 -19.50
N GLU A 88 4.66 -18.38 -18.21
CA GLU A 88 3.90 -19.53 -17.71
C GLU A 88 2.39 -19.44 -18.00
N GLY A 89 1.72 -20.56 -18.27
CA GLY A 89 0.27 -20.60 -18.49
C GLY A 89 -0.17 -20.19 -19.89
N THR A 90 -1.48 -19.99 -20.07
CA THR A 90 -2.07 -19.67 -21.38
C THR A 90 -1.85 -18.21 -21.76
N VAL A 91 -2.06 -17.86 -23.04
CA VAL A 91 -2.01 -16.46 -23.51
C VAL A 91 -3.02 -15.59 -22.74
N ALA A 92 -4.20 -16.12 -22.40
CA ALA A 92 -5.20 -15.43 -21.59
C ALA A 92 -4.69 -15.16 -20.16
N ASP A 93 -4.06 -16.15 -19.52
CA ASP A 93 -3.47 -15.98 -18.17
C ASP A 93 -2.37 -14.91 -18.18
N ARG A 94 -1.55 -14.91 -19.22
CA ARG A 94 -0.47 -13.93 -19.40
C ARG A 94 -1.02 -12.51 -19.54
N ILE A 95 -2.07 -12.33 -20.36
CA ILE A 95 -2.77 -11.06 -20.51
C ILE A 95 -3.32 -10.57 -19.16
N GLY A 96 -4.01 -11.44 -18.42
CA GLY A 96 -4.58 -11.11 -17.11
C GLY A 96 -3.51 -10.71 -16.08
N ARG A 97 -2.36 -11.38 -16.05
CA ARG A 97 -1.24 -11.00 -15.18
C ARG A 97 -0.66 -9.64 -15.53
N ILE A 98 -0.51 -9.34 -16.82
CA ILE A 98 0.00 -8.03 -17.26
C ILE A 98 -0.97 -6.91 -16.85
N GLU A 99 -2.28 -7.11 -17.01
CA GLU A 99 -3.30 -6.14 -16.56
C GLU A 99 -3.26 -5.93 -15.06
N ALA A 100 -3.15 -7.01 -14.27
CA ALA A 100 -3.02 -6.92 -12.82
C ALA A 100 -1.78 -6.12 -12.41
N SER A 101 -0.61 -6.40 -13.01
CA SER A 101 0.63 -5.66 -12.73
C SER A 101 0.55 -4.18 -13.14
N ILE A 102 -0.10 -3.85 -14.27
CA ILE A 102 -0.32 -2.45 -14.67
C ILE A 102 -1.17 -1.72 -13.64
N ASN A 103 -2.24 -2.34 -13.16
CA ASN A 103 -3.12 -1.74 -12.15
C ASN A 103 -2.39 -1.54 -10.81
N GLU A 104 -1.60 -2.52 -10.38
CA GLU A 104 -0.77 -2.47 -9.18
C GLU A 104 0.21 -1.28 -9.23
N ILE A 105 1.00 -1.17 -10.31
CA ILE A 105 1.97 -0.07 -10.49
C ILE A 105 1.25 1.27 -10.62
N THR A 106 0.11 1.34 -11.30
CA THR A 106 -0.68 2.58 -11.43
C THR A 106 -1.20 3.04 -10.08
N HIS A 107 -1.67 2.12 -9.24
CA HIS A 107 -2.10 2.44 -7.88
C HIS A 107 -0.93 2.90 -7.01
N LEU A 108 0.24 2.27 -7.15
CA LEU A 108 1.48 2.68 -6.49
C LEU A 108 1.90 4.11 -6.90
N ALA A 109 1.83 4.42 -8.20
CA ALA A 109 2.17 5.74 -8.75
C ALA A 109 1.25 6.86 -8.25
N ASN A 110 -0.04 6.57 -8.06
CA ASN A 110 -0.99 7.53 -7.51
C ASN A 110 -0.73 7.84 -6.01
N ARG A 111 -0.05 6.94 -5.30
CA ARG A 111 0.33 7.12 -3.89
C ARG A 111 1.73 7.72 -3.71
N ASN A 112 2.56 7.66 -4.75
CA ASN A 112 3.94 8.14 -4.77
C ASN A 112 4.12 9.18 -5.90
N PRO A 113 3.65 10.43 -5.72
CA PRO A 113 3.67 11.45 -6.78
C PRO A 113 5.07 11.77 -7.28
N ASP A 114 6.08 11.70 -6.42
CA ASP A 114 7.48 11.97 -6.75
C ASP A 114 8.08 10.92 -7.71
N GLU A 115 7.64 9.66 -7.59
CA GLU A 115 8.08 8.52 -8.42
C GLU A 115 7.14 8.23 -9.60
N ARG A 116 6.07 9.01 -9.74
CA ARG A 116 4.96 8.72 -10.64
C ARG A 116 5.41 8.58 -12.09
N GLU A 117 6.30 9.44 -12.56
CA GLU A 117 6.79 9.40 -13.95
C GLU A 117 7.55 8.10 -14.25
N ALA A 118 8.49 7.74 -13.38
CA ALA A 118 9.27 6.51 -13.50
C ALA A 118 8.36 5.26 -13.47
N LEU A 119 7.40 5.22 -12.54
CA LEU A 119 6.43 4.14 -12.43
C LEU A 119 5.53 4.04 -13.67
N MET A 120 5.07 5.18 -14.19
CA MET A 120 4.27 5.21 -15.42
C MET A 120 5.07 4.76 -16.64
N GLN A 121 6.37 5.03 -16.69
CA GLN A 121 7.25 4.50 -17.74
C GLN A 121 7.31 2.96 -17.70
N SER A 122 7.42 2.35 -16.51
CA SER A 122 7.35 0.89 -16.35
C SER A 122 6.02 0.32 -16.85
N THR A 123 4.88 0.99 -16.59
CA THR A 123 3.58 0.55 -17.13
C THR A 123 3.50 0.64 -18.66
N SER A 124 4.22 1.58 -19.29
CA SER A 124 4.23 1.73 -20.75
C SER A 124 4.80 0.48 -21.44
N THR A 125 5.91 -0.05 -20.93
CA THR A 125 6.51 -1.29 -21.43
C THR A 125 5.55 -2.48 -21.31
N LEU A 126 4.84 -2.59 -20.18
CA LEU A 126 3.84 -3.64 -19.97
C LEU A 126 2.64 -3.51 -20.93
N ARG A 127 2.20 -2.28 -21.23
CA ARG A 127 1.12 -2.05 -22.21
C ARG A 127 1.52 -2.49 -23.62
N ILE A 128 2.77 -2.31 -24.01
CA ILE A 128 3.29 -2.80 -25.30
C ILE A 128 3.24 -4.33 -25.34
N LEU A 129 3.71 -5.00 -24.29
CA LEU A 129 3.67 -6.46 -24.18
C LEU A 129 2.22 -6.99 -24.22
N HIS A 130 1.31 -6.32 -23.50
CA HIS A 130 -0.12 -6.64 -23.49
C HIS A 130 -0.73 -6.56 -24.89
N SER A 131 -0.51 -5.45 -25.61
CA SER A 131 -1.02 -5.24 -26.97
C SER A 131 -0.50 -6.30 -27.94
N SER A 132 0.78 -6.67 -27.82
CA SER A 132 1.39 -7.74 -28.60
C SER A 132 0.70 -9.08 -28.37
N LEU A 133 0.50 -9.48 -27.10
CA LEU A 133 -0.18 -10.74 -26.76
C LEU A 133 -1.64 -10.77 -27.19
N GLN A 134 -2.36 -9.64 -27.06
CA GLN A 134 -3.72 -9.54 -27.58
C GLN A 134 -3.78 -9.75 -29.10
N SER A 135 -2.79 -9.24 -29.83
CA SER A 135 -2.70 -9.42 -31.28
C SER A 135 -2.44 -10.89 -31.64
N SER A 136 -1.52 -11.56 -30.94
CA SER A 136 -1.28 -13.00 -31.09
C SER A 136 -2.52 -13.83 -30.79
N LEU A 137 -3.24 -13.53 -29.71
CA LEU A 137 -4.46 -14.26 -29.35
C LEU A 137 -5.55 -14.16 -30.42
N ARG A 138 -5.72 -12.97 -31.01
CA ARG A 138 -6.69 -12.77 -32.11
C ARG A 138 -6.28 -13.55 -33.37
N ALA A 139 -4.99 -13.63 -33.67
CA ALA A 139 -4.48 -14.40 -34.79
C ALA A 139 -4.74 -15.91 -34.61
N GLU A 140 -4.41 -16.47 -33.44
CA GLU A 140 -4.66 -17.88 -33.10
C GLU A 140 -6.16 -18.24 -33.20
N GLN A 141 -7.04 -17.35 -32.73
CA GLN A 141 -8.48 -17.55 -32.82
C GLN A 141 -9.00 -17.50 -34.26
N ALA A 142 -8.46 -16.61 -35.09
CA ALA A 142 -8.82 -16.52 -36.50
C ALA A 142 -8.39 -17.75 -37.30
N GLU A 143 -7.18 -18.27 -37.03
CA GLU A 143 -6.67 -19.49 -37.64
C GLU A 143 -7.49 -20.72 -37.24
N ALA A 144 -7.81 -20.86 -35.95
CA ALA A 144 -8.66 -21.95 -35.46
C ALA A 144 -10.06 -21.91 -36.09
N ALA A 145 -10.64 -20.72 -36.29
CA ALA A 145 -11.94 -20.57 -36.94
C ALA A 145 -11.88 -20.91 -38.45
N ALA A 146 -10.75 -20.65 -39.11
CA ALA A 146 -10.55 -20.99 -40.52
C ALA A 146 -10.32 -22.50 -40.74
N ALA A 147 -9.68 -23.19 -39.80
CA ALA A 147 -9.42 -24.64 -39.88
C ALA A 147 -10.66 -25.53 -39.67
N VAL A 148 -11.76 -24.96 -39.14
CA VAL A 148 -13.03 -25.66 -38.88
C VAL A 148 -14.05 -25.46 -40.04
N ARG A 149 -13.70 -24.68 -41.06
CA ARG A 149 -14.49 -24.48 -42.28
C ARG A 149 -14.04 -25.40 -43.41
#